data_AF-A0A2E4GMH4-F1
#
_entry.id   AF-A0A2E4GMH4-F1
#
_cell.length_a   1.000
_cell.length_b   1.000
_cell.length_c   1.000
_cell.angle_alpha   90.00
_cell.angle_beta   90.00
_cell.angle_gamma   90.00
#
_symmetry.space_group_name_H-M   'P 1'
#
loop_
_entity.id
_entity.type
_entity.pdbx_description
1 polymer ?
#
loop_
_entity_poly.entity_id
_entity_poly.type
_entity_poly.pdbx_seq_one_letter_code
_entity_poly.pdbx_strand_id
1 'polypeptide(L)'
;MSKFEIGDNQIFSEARWYVLRTRPKSEHIAANALAQRSGIEVYCPRLKFRKMTSRGKVTFTEALFPGYIFAHFSVQQHLRT
;
A
#
# COMPACT_ATOMS: atom_id res chain seq x y z
N MET A 1 -36.74 -9.31 -14.15
CA MET A 1 -35.56 -10.07 -13.72
C MET A 1 -34.55 -9.09 -13.15
N SER A 2 -34.59 -8.97 -11.83
CA SER A 2 -34.00 -7.94 -11.00
C SER A 2 -32.64 -8.38 -10.46
N LYS A 3 -31.57 -7.65 -10.79
CA LYS A 3 -30.51 -7.25 -9.84
C LYS A 3 -29.41 -6.49 -10.58
N PHE A 4 -29.08 -5.30 -10.08
CA PHE A 4 -27.74 -4.72 -9.85
C PHE A 4 -27.75 -3.19 -9.79
N GLU A 5 -28.83 -2.59 -9.28
CA GLU A 5 -28.74 -1.30 -8.58
C GLU A 5 -28.55 -1.59 -7.08
N ILE A 6 -27.32 -1.90 -6.66
CA ILE A 6 -26.97 -1.98 -5.24
C ILE A 6 -25.73 -1.12 -5.02
N GLY A 7 -25.97 0.14 -4.68
CA GLY A 7 -25.25 0.84 -3.62
C GLY A 7 -23.83 1.28 -3.91
N ASP A 8 -23.64 2.30 -4.76
CA ASP A 8 -22.43 3.12 -4.72
C ASP A 8 -22.12 3.62 -3.29
N ASN A 9 -23.16 3.83 -2.47
CA ASN A 9 -23.01 4.32 -1.10
C ASN A 9 -22.55 3.26 -0.06
N GLN A 10 -22.50 1.96 -0.40
CA GLN A 10 -21.96 0.90 0.47
C GLN A 10 -20.47 0.62 0.19
N ILE A 11 -19.98 0.98 -1.00
CA ILE A 11 -18.57 0.79 -1.42
C ILE A 11 -17.60 1.59 -0.54
N PHE A 12 -18.05 2.77 -0.08
CA PHE A 12 -17.21 3.70 0.67
C PHE A 12 -17.11 3.38 2.16
N SER A 13 -18.13 2.70 2.71
CA SER A 13 -18.29 2.44 4.15
C SER A 13 -17.32 1.36 4.63
N GLU A 14 -17.19 0.29 3.86
CA GLU A 14 -16.35 -0.85 4.23
C GLU A 14 -14.86 -0.60 3.94
N ALA A 15 -14.00 -1.08 4.83
CA ALA A 15 -12.56 -1.08 4.59
C ALA A 15 -12.22 -2.11 3.50
N ARG A 16 -11.40 -1.69 2.53
CA ARG A 16 -11.00 -2.52 1.39
C ARG A 16 -9.53 -2.32 1.06
N TRP A 17 -8.96 -3.30 0.38
CA TRP A 17 -7.58 -3.25 -0.10
C TRP A 17 -7.51 -2.43 -1.39
N TYR A 18 -6.65 -1.41 -1.36
CA TYR A 18 -6.32 -0.55 -2.49
C TYR A 18 -4.85 -0.70 -2.84
N VAL A 19 -4.57 -0.64 -4.15
CA VAL A 19 -3.21 -0.54 -4.65
C VAL A 19 -2.90 0.93 -4.89
N LEU A 20 -1.90 1.45 -4.19
CA LEU A 20 -1.46 2.84 -4.31
C LEU A 20 -0.16 2.90 -5.08
N ARG A 21 -0.11 3.80 -6.07
CA ARG A 21 1.12 4.13 -6.78
C ARG A 21 1.88 5.20 -6.00
N THR A 22 3.15 4.92 -5.71
CA THR A 22 4.04 5.84 -5.00
C THR A 22 5.07 6.43 -5.97
N ARG A 23 5.79 7.46 -5.51
CA ARG A 23 6.97 7.94 -6.24
C ARG A 23 8.05 6.84 -6.21
N PRO A 24 8.76 6.59 -7.31
CA PRO A 24 9.84 5.60 -7.35
C PRO A 24 10.84 5.81 -6.20
N LYS A 25 11.26 4.73 -5.54
CA LYS A 25 12.20 4.74 -4.39
C LYS A 25 11.67 5.37 -3.09
N SER A 26 10.42 5.86 -3.09
CA SER A 26 9.77 6.49 -1.93
C SER A 26 8.71 5.59 -1.29
N GLU A 27 8.67 4.31 -1.66
CA GLU A 27 7.67 3.33 -1.21
C GLU A 27 7.65 3.24 0.32
N HIS A 28 8.84 3.19 0.93
CA HIS A 28 9.00 3.12 2.38
C HIS A 28 8.53 4.38 3.11
N ILE A 29 8.73 5.56 2.51
CA ILE A 29 8.29 6.85 3.06
C ILE A 29 6.78 6.94 2.99
N ALA A 30 6.19 6.61 1.83
CA ALA A 30 4.75 6.60 1.63
C ALA A 30 4.07 5.58 2.56
N ALA A 31 4.65 4.39 2.71
CA ALA A 31 4.11 3.38 3.60
C ALA A 31 4.13 3.83 5.07
N ASN A 32 5.24 4.40 5.53
CA ASN A 32 5.32 4.96 6.88
C ASN A 32 4.33 6.11 7.07
N ALA A 33 4.24 7.05 6.12
CA ALA A 33 3.33 8.19 6.22
C ALA A 33 1.85 7.76 6.31
N LEU A 34 1.47 6.70 5.57
CA LEU A 34 0.13 6.13 5.62
C LEU A 34 -0.10 5.31 6.89
N ALA A 35 0.88 4.55 7.36
CA ALA A 35 0.79 3.78 8.60
C ALA A 35 0.65 4.67 9.85
N GLN A 36 1.11 5.93 9.79
CA GLN A 36 0.88 6.91 10.86
C GLN A 36 -0.55 7.48 10.87
N ARG A 37 -1.38 7.20 9.85
CA ARG A 37 -2.79 7.60 9.86
C ARG A 37 -3.62 6.52 10.54
N SER A 38 -4.43 6.92 11.51
CA SER A 38 -5.35 6.01 12.19
C SER A 38 -6.35 5.41 11.21
N GLY A 39 -6.50 4.08 11.22
CA GLY A 39 -7.46 3.35 10.39
C GLY A 39 -6.97 3.02 8.98
N ILE A 40 -5.67 3.15 8.70
CA ILE A 40 -5.05 2.70 7.45
C ILE A 40 -4.02 1.62 7.76
N GLU A 41 -4.27 0.39 7.34
CA GLU A 41 -3.24 -0.66 7.36
C GLU A 41 -2.46 -0.61 6.05
N VAL A 42 -1.14 -0.71 6.11
CA VAL A 42 -0.30 -0.60 4.91
C VAL A 42 0.60 -1.80 4.79
N TYR A 43 0.59 -2.40 3.62
CA TYR A 43 1.45 -3.52 3.27
C TYR A 43 2.40 -3.14 2.14
N CYS A 44 3.69 -3.10 2.45
CA CYS A 44 4.77 -2.81 1.51
C CYS A 44 5.69 -4.04 1.43
N PRO A 45 5.50 -4.93 0.44
CA PRO A 45 6.33 -6.12 0.28
C PRO A 45 7.77 -5.74 -0.12
N ARG A 46 8.67 -5.79 0.86
CA ARG A 46 10.11 -5.56 0.70
C ARG A 46 10.86 -6.85 0.93
N LEU A 47 11.68 -7.25 -0.03
CA LEU A 47 12.54 -8.42 0.09
C LEU A 47 13.95 -7.96 0.48
N LYS A 48 14.46 -8.53 1.57
CA LYS A 48 15.86 -8.41 1.96
C LYS A 48 16.62 -9.62 1.41
N PHE A 49 17.53 -9.38 0.47
CA PHE A 49 18.40 -10.44 -0.06
C PHE A 49 19.86 -10.11 0.23
N ARG A 50 20.64 -11.16 0.54
CA ARG A 50 22.08 -11.04 0.76
C ARG A 50 22.77 -11.40 -0.55
N LYS A 51 23.46 -10.44 -1.15
CA LYS A 51 24.28 -10.68 -2.34
C LYS A 51 25.75 -10.67 -1.94
N MET A 52 26.48 -11.69 -2.36
CA MET A 52 27.93 -11.71 -2.20
C MET A 52 28.53 -10.78 -3.24
N THR A 53 29.18 -9.70 -2.80
CA THR A 53 29.89 -8.76 -3.67
C THR A 53 31.39 -8.93 -3.46
N SER A 54 32.23 -8.44 -4.38
CA SER A 54 33.69 -8.62 -4.27
C SER A 54 34.31 -8.01 -3.01
N ARG A 55 33.58 -7.14 -2.29
CA ARG A 55 34.00 -6.46 -1.06
C ARG A 55 33.33 -7.01 0.21
N GLY A 56 32.50 -8.05 0.10
CA GLY A 56 31.80 -8.67 1.24
C GLY A 56 30.31 -8.94 0.99
N LYS A 57 29.65 -9.55 1.98
CA LYS A 57 28.20 -9.81 1.95
C LYS A 57 27.45 -8.49 2.17
N VAL A 58 26.82 -7.97 1.12
CA VAL A 58 25.98 -6.76 1.20
C VAL A 58 24.51 -7.18 1.23
N THR A 59 23.75 -6.61 2.16
CA THR A 59 22.31 -6.81 2.27
C THR A 59 21.61 -5.76 1.42
N PHE A 60 20.95 -6.19 0.35
CA PHE A 60 20.10 -5.35 -0.48
C PHE A 60 18.66 -5.47 -0.01
N THR A 61 17.97 -4.34 0.10
CA THR A 61 16.52 -4.32 0.36
C THR A 61 15.87 -3.73 -0.87
N GLU A 62 15.06 -4.53 -1.56
CA GLU A 62 14.35 -4.11 -2.77
C GLU A 62 12.86 -4.34 -2.60
N ALA A 63 12.06 -3.45 -3.19
CA ALA A 63 10.61 -3.63 -3.24
C ALA A 63 10.27 -4.70 -4.27
N LEU A 64 9.43 -5.66 -3.92
CA LEU A 64 8.97 -6.69 -4.87
C LEU A 64 8.13 -6.07 -6.01
N PHE A 65 7.46 -4.96 -5.72
CA PHE A 65 6.71 -4.16 -6.69
C PHE A 65 7.20 -2.71 -6.60
N PRO A 66 8.19 -2.30 -7.42
CA PRO A 66 8.68 -0.94 -7.41
C PRO A 66 7.56 0.07 -7.68
N GLY A 67 7.45 1.11 -6.86
CA GLY A 67 6.43 2.13 -7.00
C GLY A 67 5.01 1.74 -6.57
N TYR A 68 4.80 0.57 -5.94
CA TYR A 68 3.48 0.15 -5.47
C TYR A 68 3.48 -0.23 -3.99
N ILE A 69 2.41 0.15 -3.30
CA ILE A 69 2.10 -0.27 -1.93
C ILE A 69 0.62 -0.64 -1.83
N PHE A 70 0.29 -1.51 -0.90
CA PHE A 70 -1.08 -1.89 -0.61
C PHE A 70 -1.55 -1.16 0.64
N ALA A 71 -2.77 -0.63 0.63
CA ALA A 71 -3.36 0.02 1.78
C ALA A 71 -4.79 -0.47 1.99
N HIS A 72 -5.15 -0.79 3.23
CA HIS A 72 -6.48 -1.20 3.63
C HIS A 72 -7.12 -0.08 4.43
N PHE A 73 -8.15 0.57 3.88
CA PHE A 73 -8.85 1.67 4.53
C PHE A 73 -10.29 1.83 4.03
N SER A 74 -11.12 2.49 4.83
CA SER A 74 -12.47 2.92 4.43
C SER A 74 -12.39 4.31 3.78
N VAL A 75 -12.97 4.46 2.59
CA VAL A 75 -12.87 5.69 1.79
C VAL A 75 -13.74 6.81 2.38
N GLN A 76 -14.87 6.45 3.01
CA GLN A 76 -15.81 7.44 3.57
C GLN A 76 -15.19 8.28 4.70
N GLN A 77 -14.21 7.74 5.41
CA GLN A 77 -13.54 8.43 6.52
C GLN A 77 -12.39 9.35 6.07
N HIS A 78 -11.92 9.22 4.82
CA HIS A 78 -10.70 9.90 4.34
C HIS A 78 -10.93 10.83 3.14
N LEU A 79 -12.18 11.00 2.70
CA LEU A 79 -12.54 12.00 1.70
C LEU A 79 -12.51 13.40 2.35
N ARG A 80 -11.41 14.15 2.16
CA ARG A 80 -11.39 15.57 2.49
C ARG A 80 -12.00 16.36 1.32
N THR A 81 -13.20 16.88 1.54
CA THR A 81 -13.81 17.95 0.72
C THR A 81 -13.00 19.24 0.84
#